data_AF-A0A2Z2KNE5-F1
#
_entry.id   AF-A0A2Z2KNE5-F1
#
_cell.length_a   1.000
_cell.length_b   1.000
_cell.length_c   1.000
_cell.angle_alpha   90.00
_cell.angle_beta   90.00
_cell.angle_gamma   90.00
#
_symmetry.space_group_name_H-M   'P 1'
#
loop_
_entity.id
_entity.type
_entity.pdbx_description
1 polymer ?
#
loop_
_entity_poly.entity_id
_entity_poly.type
_entity_poly.pdbx_seq_one_letter_code
_entity_poly.pdbx_strand_id
1 'polypeptide(L)' 'MKTYITIGYFSNGADIVYAGKDRDKAMKIEPHQNFDSFNVDVWVDGEKTETYFRGLDEDLGWEHFSLKD' A
#
# COMPACT_ATOMS: atom_id res chain seq x y z
N MET A 1 6.30 14.32 9.46
CA MET A 1 6.75 12.92 9.59
C MET A 1 6.06 12.08 8.53
N LYS A 2 6.83 11.43 7.65
CA LYS A 2 6.30 10.57 6.58
C LYS A 2 6.30 9.09 7.02
N THR A 3 5.19 8.39 6.84
CA THR A 3 5.00 6.97 7.15
C THR A 3 4.32 6.28 5.96
N TYR A 4 4.74 5.06 5.68
CA TYR A 4 4.18 4.18 4.66
C TYR A 4 3.47 3.04 5.37
N ILE A 5 2.21 2.80 5.01
CA ILE A 5 1.40 1.72 5.56
C ILE A 5 0.99 0.81 4.40
N THR A 6 1.51 -0.42 4.39
CA THR A 6 1.11 -1.44 3.43
C THR A 6 -0.07 -2.22 3.99
N ILE A 7 -1.18 -2.20 3.26
CA ILE A 7 -2.42 -2.91 3.59
C ILE A 7 -2.64 -3.97 2.53
N GLY A 8 -2.71 -5.23 2.95
CA GLY A 8 -3.10 -6.35 2.09
C GLY A 8 -4.60 -6.60 2.22
N TYR A 9 -5.31 -6.69 1.10
CA TYR A 9 -6.74 -6.96 1.05
C TYR A 9 -7.00 -8.40 0.67
N PHE A 10 -8.04 -9.00 1.21
CA PHE A 10 -8.47 -10.35 0.92
C PHE A 10 -9.99 -10.44 0.96
N SER A 11 -10.55 -11.53 0.43
CA SER A 11 -12.01 -11.70 0.24
C SER A 11 -12.94 -11.27 1.38
N ASN A 12 -12.51 -11.36 2.65
CA ASN A 12 -13.31 -10.99 3.82
C ASN A 12 -12.68 -9.90 4.70
N GLY A 13 -11.65 -9.18 4.25
CA GLY A 13 -11.01 -8.17 5.10
C GLY A 13 -9.72 -7.56 4.55
N ALA A 14 -8.95 -6.96 5.45
CA ALA A 14 -7.67 -6.36 5.18
C ALA A 14 -6.76 -6.40 6.42
N ASP A 15 -5.46 -6.57 6.20
CA ASP A 15 -4.44 -6.56 7.25
C ASP A 15 -3.35 -5.54 6.97
N ILE A 16 -2.81 -4.93 8.03
CA ILE A 16 -1.59 -4.11 7.93
C ILE A 16 -0.39 -5.06 7.87
N VAL A 17 0.25 -5.12 6.70
CA VAL A 17 1.44 -5.94 6.47
C VAL A 17 2.71 -5.21 6.89
N TYR A 18 2.70 -3.89 6.80
CA TYR A 18 3.81 -3.04 7.22
C TYR A 18 3.36 -1.64 7.59
N ALA A 19 4.01 -1.06 8.61
CA ALA A 19 3.89 0.35 8.94
C ALA A 19 5.27 0.88 9.35
N GLY A 20 5.80 1.85 8.61
CA GLY A 20 7.13 2.39 8.90
C GLY A 20 7.59 3.49 7.95
N LYS A 21 8.85 3.91 8.08
CA LYS A 21 9.41 5.04 7.32
C LYS A 21 10.12 4.62 6.02
N ASP A 22 10.43 3.34 5.86
CA ASP A 22 11.09 2.81 4.67
C ASP A 22 10.05 2.56 3.56
N ARG A 23 10.13 3.38 2.50
CA ARG A 23 9.29 3.27 1.31
C ARG A 23 9.56 1.99 0.54
N ASP A 24 10.81 1.67 0.31
CA ASP A 24 11.18 0.56 -0.55
C ASP A 24 10.73 -0.75 0.07
N LYS A 25 10.83 -0.86 1.40
CA LYS A 25 10.25 -1.98 2.13
C LYS A 25 8.73 -2.06 1.98
N ALA A 26 8.02 -0.93 2.03
CA ALA A 26 6.56 -0.91 1.85
C ALA A 26 6.14 -1.38 0.45
N MET A 27 6.89 -0.98 -0.58
CA MET A 27 6.58 -1.23 -2.01
C MET A 27 7.04 -2.60 -2.52
N LYS A 28 8.00 -3.24 -1.85
CA LYS A 28 8.56 -4.57 -2.21
C LYS A 28 7.94 -5.71 -1.42
N ILE A 29 6.87 -5.46 -0.68
CA ILE A 29 6.09 -6.53 -0.07
C ILE A 29 5.43 -7.32 -1.20
N GLU A 30 5.77 -8.59 -1.28
CA GLU A 30 5.20 -9.49 -2.26
C GLU A 30 3.81 -9.95 -1.81
N PRO A 31 2.89 -10.18 -2.76
CA PRO A 31 1.64 -10.86 -2.48
C PRO A 31 1.88 -12.21 -1.81
N HIS A 32 1.47 -12.34 -0.54
CA HIS A 32 1.24 -13.66 0.02
C HIS A 32 -0.01 -14.27 -0.64
N GLN A 33 -0.09 -15.61 -0.73
CA GLN A 33 -1.17 -16.35 -1.40
C GLN A 33 -2.60 -15.97 -0.98
N ASN A 34 -2.75 -15.24 0.12
CA ASN A 34 -4.04 -14.93 0.72
C ASN A 34 -4.54 -13.52 0.36
N PHE A 35 -3.73 -12.67 -0.29
CA PHE A 35 -4.10 -11.29 -0.59
C PHE A 35 -4.48 -11.13 -2.06
N ASP A 36 -5.61 -10.47 -2.31
CA ASP A 36 -6.17 -10.17 -3.63
C ASP A 36 -5.66 -8.84 -4.20
N SER A 37 -5.12 -7.96 -3.34
CA SER A 37 -4.50 -6.69 -3.74
C SER A 37 -3.77 -6.02 -2.56
N PHE A 38 -3.02 -4.95 -2.86
CA PHE A 38 -2.31 -4.14 -1.89
C PHE A 38 -2.57 -2.65 -2.09
N ASN A 39 -2.64 -1.93 -0.97
CA ASN A 39 -2.40 -0.49 -0.94
C ASN A 39 -1.12 -0.19 -0.16
N VAL A 40 -0.38 0.81 -0.61
CA VAL A 40 0.60 1.53 0.19
C VAL A 40 0.08 2.94 0.40
N ASP A 41 -0.42 3.18 1.60
CA ASP A 41 -0.89 4.48 2.02
C ASP A 41 0.28 5.31 2.53
N VAL A 42 0.40 6.52 2.00
CA VAL A 42 1.40 7.49 2.44
C VAL A 42 0.75 8.49 3.36
N TRP A 43 1.30 8.59 4.57
CA TRP A 43 0.87 9.52 5.59
C TRP A 43 1.97 10.54 5.86
N VAL A 44 1.63 11.83 5.86
CA VAL A 44 2.52 12.94 6.17
C VAL A 44 1.90 13.78 7.26
N ASP A 45 2.59 13.88 8.41
CA ASP A 45 2.17 14.71 9.54
C ASP A 45 0.76 14.37 10.07
N GLY A 46 0.39 13.09 10.00
CA GLY A 46 -0.90 12.58 10.48
C GLY A 46 -2.01 12.60 9.45
N GLU A 47 -1.76 13.08 8.23
CA GLU A 47 -2.72 13.11 7.13
C GLU A 47 -2.33 12.12 6.03
N LYS A 48 -3.30 11.39 5.47
CA LYS A 48 -3.09 10.55 4.30
C LYS A 48 -2.99 11.42 3.05
N THR A 49 -1.90 11.31 2.29
CA THR A 49 -1.61 12.21 1.16
C THR A 49 -1.54 11.49 -0.19
N GLU A 50 -1.14 10.22 -0.21
CA GLU A 50 -0.99 9.43 -1.43
C GLU A 50 -1.47 8.00 -1.16
N THR A 51 -1.92 7.30 -2.20
CA THR A 51 -2.16 5.86 -2.20
C THR A 51 -1.50 5.25 -3.43
N TYR A 52 -0.73 4.19 -3.24
CA TYR A 52 -0.29 3.33 -4.34
C TYR A 52 -1.09 2.04 -4.28
N PHE A 53 -1.78 1.66 -5.34
CA PHE A 53 -2.53 0.42 -5.45
C PHE A 53 -1.80 -0.57 -6.35
N ARG A 54 -1.82 -1.84 -5.98
CA ARG A 54 -1.35 -2.94 -6.83
C ARG A 54 -2.31 -4.11 -6.74
N GLY A 55 -2.89 -4.49 -7.87
CA GLY A 55 -3.64 -5.73 -8.01
C GLY A 55 -2.73 -6.96 -8.10
N LEU A 56 -3.33 -8.14 -8.22
CA LEU A 56 -2.57 -9.40 -8.43
C LEU A 56 -2.04 -9.60 -9.85
N ASP A 57 -2.53 -8.82 -10.82
CA ASP A 57 -1.98 -8.86 -12.18
C ASP A 57 -0.57 -8.27 -12.16
N GLU A 58 0.44 -9.12 -12.26
CA GLU A 58 1.85 -8.73 -12.17
C GLU A 58 2.28 -7.83 -13.34
N ASP A 59 1.54 -7.85 -14.46
CA ASP A 59 1.78 -6.97 -15.60
C ASP A 59 1.26 -5.55 -15.34
N LEU A 60 0.33 -5.39 -14.39
CA LEU A 60 -0.16 -4.10 -13.92
C LEU A 60 0.74 -3.63 -12.75
N GLY A 61 1.59 -2.66 -13.06
CA GLY A 61 2.42 -1.98 -12.06
C GLY A 61 1.60 -1.21 -11.01
N TRP A 62 2.28 -0.48 -10.13
CA TRP A 62 1.60 0.35 -9.14
C TRP A 62 0.82 1.50 -9.78
N GLU A 63 -0.46 1.59 -9.48
CA GLU A 63 -1.29 2.77 -9.75
C GLU A 63 -1.11 3.78 -8.62
N HIS A 64 -1.01 5.07 -8.95
CA HIS A 64 -0.75 6.12 -7.97
C HIS A 64 -1.88 7.16 -7.94
N PHE A 65 -2.41 7.40 -6.74
CA PHE A 65 -3.46 8.36 -6.46
C PHE A 65 -2.94 9.44 -5.50
N SER A 66 -2.92 10.69 -5.95
CA SER A 66 -2.71 11.86 -5.07
C SER A 66 -4.05 12.25 -4.43
N LEU A 67 -4.02 12.52 -3.13
CA LEU A 67 -5.19 12.98 -2.37
C LEU A 67 -5.13 14.48 -2.05
N LYS A 68 -4.06 15.15 -2.49
CA LYS A 68 -3.97 16.61 -2.49
C LYS A 68 -4.34 17.14 -3.86
N ASP A 69 -5.23 18.13 -3.88
CA ASP A 69 -5.60 18.93 -5.05
C ASP A 69 -4.39 19.67 -5.65
#